data_AF-A2D8B5-F1
#
_entry.id   AF-A2D8B5-F1
#
_cell.length_a   1.000
_cell.length_b   1.000
_cell.length_c   1.000
_cell.angle_alpha   90.00
_cell.angle_beta   90.00
_cell.angle_gamma   90.00
#
_symmetry.space_group_name_H-M   'P 1'
#
loop_
_entity.id
_entity.type
_entity.pdbx_description
1 polymer ?
#
loop_
_entity_poly.entity_id
_entity_poly.type
_entity_poly.pdbx_seq_one_letter_code
_entity_poly.pdbx_strand_id
1 'polypeptide(L)'
;MSRLRIGYVGPDKKWESLKWNKFVEYASERNVDVVHINLDQDFDKQGKFDIIIHKVTYLMNSPYPEENPKIKNLYEFSKKHPEVLLIDDLQNVGKTLDRELLDQAIRSIQWPNDIIVKIPEAKMLEKSDIESIVNSSKDLHFLF
;
A
#
# COMPACT_ATOMS: atom_id res chain seq x y z
N MET A 1 26.43 0.21 18.92
CA MET A 1 25.57 0.08 17.73
C MET A 1 24.21 0.69 18.07
N SER A 2 23.63 1.52 17.21
CA SER A 2 22.27 2.02 17.42
C SER A 2 21.27 0.87 17.29
N ARG A 3 20.26 0.82 18.15
CA ARG A 3 19.15 -0.15 18.03
C ARG A 3 18.37 0.14 16.75
N LEU A 4 17.95 -0.90 16.04
CA LEU A 4 17.08 -0.77 14.88
C LEU A 4 15.73 -0.19 15.33
N ARG A 5 15.22 0.82 14.63
CA ARG A 5 13.95 1.47 14.97
C ARG A 5 12.94 1.38 13.83
N ILE A 6 11.83 0.70 14.11
CA ILE A 6 10.70 0.51 13.22
C ILE A 6 9.58 1.46 13.65
N GLY A 7 9.22 2.39 12.78
CA GLY A 7 7.99 3.16 12.90
C GLY A 7 6.81 2.38 12.31
N TYR A 8 5.62 2.50 12.89
CA TYR A 8 4.41 1.98 12.25
C TYR A 8 3.26 2.99 12.28
N VAL A 9 2.45 3.01 11.23
CA VAL A 9 1.42 4.03 11.04
C VAL A 9 0.19 3.53 10.28
N GLY A 10 -0.99 3.74 10.84
CA GLY A 10 -2.24 3.24 10.29
C GLY A 10 -3.34 3.22 11.35
N PRO A 11 -4.54 2.75 11.00
CA PRO A 11 -5.67 2.80 11.92
C PRO A 11 -5.52 1.75 13.02
N ASP A 12 -5.84 2.09 14.27
CA ASP A 12 -5.72 1.20 15.44
C ASP A 12 -6.35 -0.18 15.20
N LYS A 13 -7.55 -0.20 14.61
CA LYS A 13 -8.28 -1.43 14.24
C LYS A 13 -7.45 -2.40 13.39
N LYS A 14 -6.56 -1.88 12.51
CA LYS A 14 -5.68 -2.73 11.69
C LYS A 14 -4.65 -3.43 12.58
N TRP A 15 -4.01 -2.69 13.48
CA TRP A 15 -2.98 -3.20 14.37
C TRP A 15 -3.55 -4.20 15.38
N GLU A 16 -4.74 -3.93 15.92
CA GLU A 16 -5.48 -4.86 16.76
C GLU A 16 -5.78 -6.18 16.03
N SER A 17 -6.30 -6.10 14.80
CA SER A 17 -6.63 -7.30 14.01
C SER A 17 -5.43 -8.20 13.72
N LEU A 18 -4.24 -7.60 13.63
CA LEU A 18 -2.97 -8.31 13.42
C LEU A 18 -2.31 -8.77 14.72
N LYS A 19 -2.90 -8.45 15.89
CA LYS A 19 -2.28 -8.63 17.21
C LYS A 19 -0.88 -7.99 17.25
N TRP A 20 -0.76 -6.77 16.73
CA TRP A 20 0.52 -6.08 16.51
C TRP A 20 1.38 -5.96 17.77
N ASN A 21 0.77 -5.91 18.96
CA ASN A 21 1.48 -5.94 20.23
C ASN A 21 2.40 -7.19 20.37
N LYS A 22 2.02 -8.33 19.80
CA LYS A 22 2.87 -9.53 19.79
C LYS A 22 4.14 -9.35 18.95
N PHE A 23 4.03 -8.60 17.85
CA PHE A 23 5.21 -8.22 17.06
C PHE A 23 6.10 -7.23 17.83
N VAL A 24 5.50 -6.25 18.52
CA VAL A 24 6.25 -5.30 19.37
C VAL A 24 7.01 -6.03 20.49
N GLU A 25 6.35 -6.97 21.20
CA GLU A 25 6.97 -7.83 22.22
C GLU A 25 8.15 -8.62 21.63
N TYR A 26 7.92 -9.32 20.52
CA TYR A 26 8.94 -10.11 19.80
C TYR A 26 10.15 -9.27 19.35
N ALA A 27 9.91 -8.05 18.87
CA ALA A 27 10.95 -7.13 18.42
C ALA A 27 11.79 -6.59 19.59
N SER A 28 11.13 -6.24 20.71
CA SER A 28 11.80 -5.75 21.91
C SER A 28 12.80 -6.76 22.48
N GLU A 29 12.44 -8.04 22.52
CA GLU A 29 13.33 -9.16 22.92
C GLU A 29 14.61 -9.24 22.06
N ARG A 30 14.58 -8.67 20.85
CA ARG A 30 15.69 -8.66 19.89
C ARG A 30 16.39 -7.31 19.80
N ASN A 31 16.16 -6.43 20.77
CA ASN A 31 16.70 -5.07 20.81
C ASN A 31 16.29 -4.20 19.61
N VAL A 32 15.08 -4.41 19.09
CA VAL A 32 14.46 -3.59 18.05
C VAL A 32 13.34 -2.75 18.66
N ASP A 33 13.37 -1.44 18.41
CA ASP A 33 12.36 -0.52 18.92
C ASP A 33 11.23 -0.40 17.90
N VAL A 34 10.00 -0.67 18.31
CA VAL A 34 8.81 -0.54 17.46
C VAL A 34 7.91 0.53 18.03
N VAL A 35 7.68 1.60 17.27
CA VAL A 35 6.98 2.80 17.78
C VAL A 35 5.86 3.23 16.84
N HIS A 36 4.72 3.62 17.42
CA HIS A 36 3.64 4.20 16.65
C HIS A 36 4.01 5.62 16.20
N ILE A 37 3.73 5.93 14.93
CA ILE A 37 3.94 7.26 14.36
C ILE A 37 2.60 7.99 14.30
N ASN A 38 2.61 9.25 14.69
CA ASN A 38 1.53 10.18 14.46
C ASN A 38 1.73 10.90 13.10
N LEU A 39 0.80 10.70 12.15
CA LEU A 39 0.86 11.34 10.82
C LEU A 39 0.75 12.87 10.87
N ASP A 40 0.06 13.40 11.88
CA ASP A 40 -0.19 14.84 12.02
C ASP A 40 1.02 15.59 12.61
N GLN A 41 2.07 14.87 12.99
CA GLN A 41 3.31 15.43 13.51
C GLN A 41 4.45 15.27 12.51
N ASP A 42 5.41 16.19 12.58
CA ASP A 42 6.65 16.13 11.82
C ASP A 42 7.42 14.83 12.15
N PHE A 43 7.73 14.05 11.13
CA PHE A 43 8.40 12.75 11.27
C PHE A 43 9.81 12.91 11.83
N ASP A 44 10.52 13.98 11.47
CA ASP A 44 11.88 14.25 11.98
C ASP A 44 11.89 14.47 13.50
N LYS A 45 10.77 14.94 14.06
CA LYS A 45 10.61 15.17 15.51
C LYS A 45 10.21 13.91 16.27
N GLN A 46 9.77 12.86 15.57
CA GLN A 46 9.34 11.59 16.18
C GLN A 46 10.52 10.61 16.35
N GLY A 47 11.69 10.95 15.82
CA GLY A 47 12.94 10.23 15.98
C GLY A 47 13.48 9.69 14.66
N LYS A 48 14.69 9.13 14.72
CA LYS A 48 15.29 8.45 13.56
C LYS A 48 14.66 7.07 13.39
N PHE A 49 14.20 6.77 12.18
CA PHE A 49 13.69 5.46 11.79
C PHE A 49 14.67 4.78 10.84
N ASP A 50 14.72 3.45 10.88
CA ASP A 50 15.39 2.65 9.85
C ASP A 50 14.35 2.03 8.89
N ILE A 51 13.16 1.72 9.42
CA ILE A 51 12.03 1.13 8.69
C ILE A 51 10.74 1.84 9.11
N ILE A 52 9.82 2.07 8.18
CA ILE A 52 8.46 2.50 8.46
C ILE A 52 7.49 1.52 7.82
N ILE A 53 6.61 0.91 8.63
CA ILE A 53 5.54 0.02 8.17
C ILE A 53 4.23 0.79 8.19
N HIS A 54 3.52 0.88 7.07
CA HIS A 54 2.32 1.70 6.99
C HIS A 54 1.12 0.98 6.40
N LYS A 55 -0.06 1.47 6.79
CA LYS A 55 -1.33 1.15 6.14
C LYS A 55 -2.14 2.42 5.98
N VAL A 56 -1.76 3.28 5.03
CA VAL A 56 -2.41 4.58 4.80
C VAL A 56 -3.41 4.61 3.65
N THR A 57 -3.69 3.46 3.01
CA THR A 57 -4.63 3.38 1.87
C THR A 57 -6.02 3.97 2.16
N TYR A 58 -6.48 3.93 3.42
CA TYR A 58 -7.77 4.51 3.83
C TYR A 58 -7.80 6.05 3.82
N LEU A 59 -6.64 6.69 3.72
CA LEU A 59 -6.47 8.14 3.62
C LEU A 59 -6.25 8.60 2.18
N MET A 60 -6.03 7.66 1.25
CA MET A 60 -5.70 7.97 -0.13
C MET A 60 -6.97 8.08 -0.98
N ASN A 61 -7.11 9.18 -1.73
CA ASN A 61 -8.19 9.46 -2.69
C ASN A 61 -7.71 9.43 -4.15
N SER A 62 -6.41 9.26 -4.39
CA SER A 62 -5.79 9.15 -5.71
C SER A 62 -4.69 8.07 -5.67
N PRO A 63 -4.42 7.37 -6.78
CA PRO A 63 -3.29 6.45 -6.87
C PRO A 63 -1.92 7.17 -6.81
N TYR A 64 -1.88 8.50 -6.83
CA TYR A 64 -0.64 9.30 -6.78
C TYR A 64 -0.40 9.86 -5.38
N PRO A 65 0.49 9.30 -4.55
CA PRO A 65 0.74 9.72 -3.17
C PRO A 65 0.99 11.22 -2.96
N GLU A 66 1.67 11.87 -3.91
CA GLU A 66 1.94 13.30 -3.92
C GLU A 66 0.67 14.18 -3.96
N GLU A 67 -0.43 13.65 -4.50
CA GLU A 67 -1.72 14.35 -4.60
C GLU A 67 -2.58 14.17 -3.33
N ASN A 68 -2.17 13.31 -2.41
CA ASN A 68 -2.95 12.94 -1.23
C ASN A 68 -2.56 13.79 0.00
N PRO A 69 -3.31 14.84 0.36
CA PRO A 69 -2.89 15.79 1.41
C PRO A 69 -2.75 15.13 2.80
N LYS A 70 -3.52 14.09 3.08
CA LYS A 70 -3.52 13.39 4.38
C LYS A 70 -2.28 12.52 4.63
N ILE A 71 -1.54 12.18 3.57
CA ILE A 71 -0.29 11.40 3.67
C ILE A 71 0.91 12.19 3.17
N LYS A 72 0.74 13.48 2.88
CA LYS A 72 1.78 14.34 2.30
C LYS A 72 3.04 14.36 3.15
N ASN A 73 2.91 14.48 4.48
CA ASN A 73 4.06 14.43 5.40
C ASN A 73 4.86 13.13 5.27
N LEU A 74 4.18 11.97 5.20
CA LEU A 74 4.84 10.67 5.02
C LEU A 74 5.52 10.58 3.65
N TYR A 75 4.85 11.05 2.59
CA TYR A 75 5.42 11.10 1.24
C TYR A 75 6.67 11.97 1.18
N GLU A 76 6.60 13.21 1.65
CA GLU A 76 7.73 14.15 1.67
C GLU A 76 8.88 13.63 2.53
N PHE A 77 8.57 13.05 3.70
CA PHE A 77 9.57 12.38 4.54
C PHE A 77 10.28 11.26 3.78
N SER A 78 9.55 10.40 3.07
CA SER A 78 10.14 9.29 2.29
C SER A 78 11.05 9.76 1.16
N LYS A 79 10.78 10.94 0.58
CA LYS A 79 11.65 11.55 -0.45
C LYS A 79 12.88 12.20 0.15
N LYS A 80 12.73 12.79 1.34
CA LYS A 80 13.83 13.41 2.09
C LYS A 80 14.79 12.38 2.68
N HIS A 81 14.27 11.21 3.06
CA HIS A 81 15.00 10.13 3.73
C HIS A 81 14.97 8.82 2.94
N PRO A 82 15.60 8.76 1.74
CA PRO A 82 15.62 7.54 0.92
C PRO A 82 16.34 6.36 1.59
N GLU A 83 17.13 6.61 2.64
CA GLU A 83 17.76 5.57 3.46
C GLU A 83 16.78 4.82 4.37
N VAL A 84 15.58 5.36 4.62
CA VAL A 84 14.55 4.74 5.45
C VAL A 84 13.71 3.81 4.59
N LEU A 85 13.66 2.52 4.96
CA LEU A 85 12.86 1.54 4.23
C LEU A 85 11.37 1.73 4.54
N LEU A 86 10.61 2.20 3.55
CA LEU A 86 9.16 2.34 3.64
C LEU A 86 8.46 1.07 3.13
N ILE A 87 7.70 0.43 4.02
CA ILE A 87 6.96 -0.80 3.74
C ILE A 87 5.46 -0.52 3.83
N ASP A 88 4.70 -0.58 2.73
CA ASP A 88 5.15 -0.80 1.34
C ASP A 88 5.56 0.52 0.64
N ASP A 89 6.13 0.47 -0.56
CA ASP A 89 6.35 1.68 -1.35
C ASP A 89 5.03 2.40 -1.65
N LEU A 90 4.95 3.71 -1.38
CA LEU A 90 3.70 4.47 -1.52
C LEU A 90 3.17 4.50 -2.96
N GLN A 91 4.06 4.58 -3.96
CA GLN A 91 3.65 4.61 -5.37
C GLN A 91 3.04 3.27 -5.78
N ASN A 92 3.63 2.15 -5.35
CA ASN A 92 3.09 0.82 -5.60
C ASN A 92 1.78 0.58 -4.83
N VAL A 93 1.67 1.07 -3.59
CA VAL A 93 0.40 1.07 -2.84
C VAL A 93 -0.67 1.85 -3.61
N GLY A 94 -0.32 3.01 -4.17
CA GLY A 94 -1.19 3.81 -5.01
C GLY A 94 -1.77 3.03 -6.21
N LYS A 95 -0.93 2.29 -6.94
CA LYS A 95 -1.38 1.41 -8.05
C LYS A 95 -2.42 0.38 -7.61
N THR A 96 -2.38 -0.10 -6.37
CA THR A 96 -3.36 -1.09 -5.87
C THR A 96 -4.72 -0.48 -5.54
N LEU A 97 -4.84 0.86 -5.49
CA LEU A 97 -6.11 1.55 -5.26
C LEU A 97 -6.95 1.67 -6.53
N ASP A 98 -6.28 1.71 -7.68
CA ASP A 98 -6.91 1.81 -8.98
C ASP A 98 -6.95 0.43 -9.64
N ARG A 99 -8.16 -0.03 -10.00
CA ARG A 99 -8.33 -1.38 -10.56
C ARG A 99 -7.73 -1.53 -11.95
N GLU A 100 -7.69 -0.47 -12.76
CA GLU A 100 -7.06 -0.52 -14.08
C GLU A 100 -5.55 -0.58 -13.94
N LEU A 101 -4.97 0.25 -13.07
CA LEU A 101 -3.53 0.22 -12.81
C LEU A 101 -3.09 -1.12 -12.21
N LEU A 102 -3.90 -1.69 -11.31
CA LEU A 102 -3.64 -3.01 -10.75
C LEU A 102 -3.73 -4.12 -11.81
N ASP A 103 -4.76 -4.11 -12.66
CA ASP A 103 -4.90 -5.09 -13.75
C ASP A 103 -3.72 -5.01 -14.72
N GLN A 104 -3.34 -3.79 -15.13
CA GLN A 104 -2.15 -3.55 -15.95
C GLN A 104 -0.87 -4.07 -15.27
N ALA A 105 -0.71 -3.82 -13.97
CA ALA A 105 0.44 -4.30 -13.21
C ALA A 105 0.48 -5.84 -13.18
N ILE A 106 -0.64 -6.51 -12.91
CA ILE A 106 -0.72 -7.98 -12.88
C ILE A 106 -0.42 -8.57 -14.26
N ARG A 107 -0.95 -7.98 -15.34
CA ARG A 107 -0.68 -8.41 -16.72
C ARG A 107 0.76 -8.19 -17.15
N SER A 108 1.46 -7.24 -16.54
CA SER A 108 2.88 -6.98 -16.82
C SER A 108 3.85 -7.98 -16.17
N ILE A 109 3.36 -8.82 -15.24
CA ILE A 109 4.20 -9.79 -14.53
C ILE A 109 4.67 -10.88 -15.50
N GLN A 110 5.98 -11.07 -15.56
CA GLN A 110 6.59 -12.23 -16.20
C GLN A 110 6.55 -13.42 -15.23
N TRP A 111 5.59 -14.30 -15.44
CA TRP A 111 5.43 -15.51 -14.62
C TRP A 111 6.45 -16.58 -15.00
N PRO A 112 6.95 -17.38 -14.04
CA PRO A 112 7.74 -18.57 -14.33
C PRO A 112 7.03 -19.52 -15.31
N ASN A 113 7.77 -20.14 -16.22
CA ASN A 113 7.22 -20.99 -17.29
C ASN A 113 6.48 -22.23 -16.78
N ASP A 114 6.76 -22.66 -15.55
CA ASP A 114 6.12 -23.80 -14.87
C ASP A 114 4.81 -23.43 -14.16
N ILE A 115 4.43 -22.15 -14.15
CA ILE A 115 3.20 -21.66 -13.52
C ILE A 115 2.23 -21.21 -14.61
N ILE A 116 1.03 -21.80 -14.61
CA ILE A 116 -0.07 -21.36 -15.46
C ILE A 116 -0.86 -20.29 -14.69
N VAL A 117 -0.73 -19.04 -15.12
CA VAL A 117 -1.56 -17.93 -14.61
C VAL A 117 -2.59 -17.53 -15.66
N LYS A 118 -3.86 -17.49 -15.26
CA LYS A 118 -4.94 -16.94 -16.07
C LYS A 118 -5.45 -15.68 -15.40
N ILE A 119 -5.31 -14.55 -16.08
CA ILE A 119 -5.84 -13.27 -15.65
C ILE A 119 -7.19 -13.09 -16.38
N PRO A 120 -8.33 -13.04 -15.67
CA PRO A 120 -9.63 -12.83 -16.31
C PRO A 120 -9.65 -11.53 -17.12
N GLU A 121 -10.36 -11.50 -18.23
CA GLU A 121 -10.58 -10.25 -18.97
C GLU A 121 -11.45 -9.30 -18.14
N ALA A 122 -11.03 -8.05 -18.06
CA ALA A 122 -11.73 -6.97 -17.36
C ALA A 122 -11.79 -5.75 -18.29
N LYS A 123 -12.93 -5.06 -18.31
CA LYS A 123 -13.11 -3.83 -19.08
C LYS A 123 -13.67 -2.73 -18.16
N MET A 124 -13.09 -1.53 -18.27
CA MET A 124 -13.61 -0.35 -17.59
C MET A 124 -14.91 0.11 -18.26
N LEU A 125 -15.90 0.44 -17.43
CA LEU A 125 -17.15 1.03 -17.87
C LEU A 125 -17.13 2.52 -17.56
N GLU A 126 -16.97 3.36 -18.58
CA GLU A 126 -17.02 4.83 -18.41
C GLU A 126 -18.45 5.32 -18.08
N LYS A 127 -19.46 4.57 -18.49
CA LYS A 127 -20.87 4.85 -18.23
C LYS A 127 -21.60 3.60 -17.74
N SER A 128 -22.52 3.80 -16.82
CA SER A 128 -23.33 2.73 -16.21
C SER A 128 -24.67 2.51 -16.90
N ASP A 129 -24.83 2.95 -18.14
CA ASP A 129 -26.04 2.72 -18.93
C ASP A 129 -26.06 1.31 -19.56
N ILE A 130 -27.26 0.84 -19.90
CA ILE A 130 -27.47 -0.53 -20.42
C ILE A 130 -26.68 -0.78 -21.70
N GLU A 131 -26.60 0.20 -22.60
CA GLU A 131 -25.90 0.05 -23.88
C GLU A 131 -24.40 -0.14 -23.66
N SER A 132 -23.80 0.67 -22.77
CA SER A 132 -22.39 0.56 -22.37
C SER A 132 -22.07 -0.80 -21.72
N ILE A 133 -22.95 -1.31 -20.86
CA ILE A 133 -22.81 -2.63 -20.23
C ILE A 133 -22.90 -3.75 -21.28
N VAL A 134 -23.91 -3.72 -22.15
CA VAL A 134 -24.10 -4.72 -23.21
C VAL A 134 -22.91 -4.73 -24.16
N ASN A 135 -22.44 -3.56 -24.59
CA ASN A 135 -21.30 -3.46 -25.49
C ASN A 135 -20.00 -3.99 -24.84
N SER A 136 -19.78 -3.70 -23.56
CA SER A 136 -18.56 -4.12 -22.86
C SER A 136 -18.56 -5.60 -22.48
N SER A 137 -19.75 -6.20 -22.32
CA SER A 137 -19.90 -7.62 -21.96
C SER A 137 -19.86 -8.59 -23.14
N LYS A 138 -19.96 -8.11 -24.39
CA LYS A 138 -19.93 -8.96 -25.60
C LYS A 138 -18.71 -9.89 -25.68
N ASP A 139 -17.57 -9.41 -25.21
CA ASP A 139 -16.29 -10.14 -25.25
C ASP A 139 -15.91 -10.77 -23.89
N LEU A 140 -16.77 -10.60 -22.87
CA LEU A 140 -16.56 -11.21 -21.56
C LEU A 140 -17.20 -12.59 -21.55
N HIS A 141 -16.38 -13.63 -21.64
CA HIS A 141 -16.83 -15.00 -21.49
C HIS A 141 -17.07 -15.32 -20.02
N PHE A 142 -18.29 -15.11 -19.55
CA PHE A 142 -18.74 -15.67 -18.28
C PHE A 142 -18.90 -17.19 -18.47
N LEU A 143 -17.93 -17.95 -17.96
CA LEU A 143 -18.08 -19.40 -17.82
C LEU A 143 -19.16 -19.64 -16.76
N PHE A 144 -20.37 -19.98 -17.19
CA PHE A 144 -21.43 -20.51 -16.32
C PHE A 144 -21.29 -22.03 -16.20
#